data_AF-F4RRZ2-F1
#
_entry.id   AF-F4RRZ2-F1
#
_cell.length_a   1.000
_cell.length_b   1.000
_cell.length_c   1.000
_cell.angle_alpha   90.00
_cell.angle_beta   90.00
_cell.angle_gamma   90.00
#
_symmetry.space_group_name_H-M   'P 1'
#
loop_
_entity.id
_entity.type
_entity.pdbx_description
1 polymer ?
#
loop_
_entity_poly.entity_id
_entity_poly.type
_entity_poly.pdbx_seq_one_letter_code
_entity_poly.pdbx_strand_id
1 'polypeptide(L)'
;MSKTLNKAEDLFTIIPPESLVSNDKFLQMVIYSRTVDLTLNVMYVVCKARGNPSNINIGNSDCIQHYHSITVEKDKVQQAKEYGEGKFSILSCSPALELGQNQNQVKLIVIMGAMDPSISYQLSGKAGCDGHSGLIVYFVRCKMPKSPNNASEIVTTLMTNQDQMHVFRLTSCCLRVAYAVNTLKNKKGN
;
A
#
# COMPACT_ATOMS: atom_id res chain seq x y z
N MET A 1 -10.57 20.12 -8.38
CA MET A 1 -10.17 19.32 -7.20
C MET A 1 -8.83 19.83 -6.69
N SER A 2 -8.79 20.50 -5.53
CA SER A 2 -7.60 21.21 -5.01
C SER A 2 -7.05 20.62 -3.69
N LYS A 3 -7.51 19.44 -3.27
CA LYS A 3 -6.94 18.75 -2.10
C LYS A 3 -5.72 17.93 -2.53
N THR A 4 -4.57 18.24 -1.95
CA THR A 4 -3.34 17.49 -2.19
C THR A 4 -3.39 16.19 -1.40
N LEU A 5 -3.55 15.05 -2.07
CA LEU A 5 -3.46 13.72 -1.47
C LEU A 5 -2.03 13.49 -1.01
N ASN A 6 -1.77 13.53 0.29
CA ASN A 6 -0.43 13.24 0.81
C ASN A 6 -0.32 12.98 2.30
N LYS A 7 -1.43 12.81 3.00
CA LYS A 7 -1.41 12.50 4.42
C LYS A 7 -2.05 11.14 4.60
N ALA A 8 -1.63 10.42 5.64
CA ALA A 8 -2.35 9.22 6.06
C ALA A 8 -3.85 9.51 6.23
N GLU A 9 -4.22 10.75 6.60
CA GLU A 9 -5.61 11.27 6.68
C GLU A 9 -6.45 11.09 5.40
N ASP A 10 -5.84 10.99 4.22
CA ASP A 10 -6.58 10.71 2.99
C ASP A 10 -7.25 9.34 3.02
N LEU A 11 -6.80 8.43 3.90
CA LEU A 11 -7.47 7.15 4.16
C LEU A 11 -8.90 7.32 4.70
N PHE A 12 -9.26 8.47 5.27
CA PHE A 12 -10.64 8.75 5.69
C PHE A 12 -11.63 8.69 4.53
N THR A 13 -11.18 8.82 3.28
CA THR A 13 -12.07 8.72 2.12
C THR A 13 -12.45 7.28 1.78
N ILE A 14 -11.71 6.28 2.29
CA ILE A 14 -11.93 4.87 1.97
C ILE A 14 -12.12 3.97 3.20
N ILE A 15 -11.76 4.44 4.40
CA ILE A 15 -11.94 3.72 5.66
C ILE A 15 -13.19 4.25 6.37
N PRO A 16 -14.30 3.49 6.38
CA PRO A 16 -15.51 3.85 7.11
C PRO A 16 -15.32 3.65 8.63
N PRO A 17 -16.11 4.37 9.46
CA PRO A 17 -16.12 4.16 10.89
C PRO A 17 -16.65 2.76 11.26
N GLU A 18 -16.26 2.26 12.44
CA GLU A 18 -16.69 0.94 12.91
C GLU A 18 -18.21 0.86 13.17
N SER A 19 -18.82 1.99 13.53
CA SER A 19 -20.27 2.12 13.67
C SER A 19 -21.04 1.89 12.36
N LEU A 20 -20.37 2.02 11.20
CA LEU A 20 -20.97 1.78 9.88
C LEU A 20 -20.67 0.38 9.36
N VAL A 21 -19.42 -0.08 9.52
CA VAL A 21 -18.98 -1.42 9.11
C VAL A 21 -18.16 -2.01 10.24
N SER A 22 -18.60 -3.10 10.86
CA SER A 22 -17.88 -3.77 11.94
C SER A 22 -16.55 -4.40 11.45
N ASN A 23 -15.58 -4.62 12.34
CA ASN A 23 -14.24 -5.12 11.95
C ASN A 23 -14.30 -6.48 11.24
N ASP A 24 -15.15 -7.39 11.70
CA ASP A 24 -15.40 -8.73 11.15
C ASP A 24 -16.02 -8.73 9.74
N LYS A 25 -16.75 -7.66 9.38
CA LYS A 25 -17.35 -7.47 8.06
C LYS A 25 -16.51 -6.59 7.15
N PHE A 26 -15.41 -6.06 7.66
CA PHE A 26 -14.51 -5.24 6.88
C PHE A 26 -13.71 -6.12 5.92
N LEU A 27 -13.53 -5.65 4.69
CA LEU A 27 -12.74 -6.37 3.70
C LEU A 27 -11.27 -6.47 4.11
N GLN A 28 -10.60 -7.56 3.72
CA GLN A 28 -9.16 -7.71 3.93
C GLN A 28 -8.38 -6.69 3.07
N MET A 29 -7.69 -5.78 3.75
CA MET A 29 -6.97 -4.66 3.17
C MET A 29 -5.50 -4.69 3.58
N VAL A 30 -4.60 -4.48 2.61
CA VAL A 30 -3.17 -4.25 2.87
C VAL A 30 -2.79 -2.83 2.49
N ILE A 31 -2.17 -2.10 3.42
CA ILE A 31 -1.69 -0.72 3.21
C ILE A 31 -0.16 -0.72 3.21
N TYR A 32 0.43 -0.51 2.04
CA TYR A 32 1.87 -0.44 1.85
C TYR A 32 2.40 0.98 2.02
N SER A 33 3.41 1.14 2.86
CA SER A 33 4.09 2.42 3.14
C SER A 33 5.61 2.27 3.11
N ARG A 34 6.33 3.32 2.68
CA ARG A 34 7.79 3.23 2.47
C ARG A 34 8.64 3.31 3.73
N THR A 35 8.14 3.94 4.79
CA THR A 35 8.89 4.15 6.03
C THR A 35 8.13 3.61 7.23
N VAL A 36 8.86 3.27 8.28
CA VAL A 36 8.33 2.81 9.58
C VAL A 36 7.37 3.83 10.17
N ASP A 37 7.80 5.09 10.19
CA ASP A 37 7.00 6.18 10.74
C ASP A 37 5.68 6.32 9.98
N LEU A 38 5.68 6.03 8.68
CA LEU A 38 4.47 6.08 7.88
C LEU A 38 3.56 4.86 8.13
N THR A 39 4.10 3.65 8.32
CA THR A 39 3.25 2.49 8.68
C THR A 39 2.56 2.68 10.03
N LEU A 40 3.26 3.27 11.01
CA LEU A 40 2.71 3.66 12.31
C LEU A 40 1.68 4.79 12.19
N ASN A 41 1.97 5.83 11.43
CA ASN A 41 1.02 6.93 11.20
C ASN A 41 -0.24 6.45 10.46
N VAL A 42 -0.10 5.51 9.52
CA VAL A 42 -1.24 4.84 8.88
C VAL A 42 -2.07 4.10 9.93
N MET A 43 -1.44 3.35 10.83
CA MET A 43 -2.16 2.67 11.92
C MET A 43 -2.93 3.66 12.78
N TYR A 44 -2.30 4.77 13.19
CA TYR A 44 -2.95 5.85 13.93
C TYR A 44 -4.19 6.38 13.20
N VAL A 45 -4.04 6.71 11.92
CA VAL A 45 -5.14 7.28 11.13
C VAL A 45 -6.27 6.28 10.93
N VAL A 46 -5.97 5.01 10.67
CA VAL A 46 -6.98 3.96 10.57
C VAL A 46 -7.75 3.84 11.88
N CYS A 47 -7.07 3.71 13.02
CA CYS A 47 -7.72 3.65 14.33
C CYS A 47 -8.63 4.87 14.57
N LYS A 48 -8.16 6.07 14.19
CA LYS A 48 -8.95 7.30 14.25
C LYS A 48 -10.15 7.28 13.31
N ALA A 49 -10.00 6.79 12.07
CA ALA A 49 -11.07 6.66 11.08
C ALA A 49 -12.18 5.72 11.57
N ARG A 50 -11.77 4.62 12.21
CA ARG A 50 -12.66 3.62 12.79
C ARG A 50 -13.41 4.12 14.04
N GLY A 51 -12.98 5.24 14.62
CA GLY A 51 -13.56 5.83 15.83
C GLY A 51 -12.90 5.38 17.14
N ASN A 52 -11.81 4.63 17.06
CA ASN A 52 -11.14 4.00 18.21
C ASN A 52 -9.64 4.38 18.27
N PRO A 53 -9.28 5.66 18.47
CA PRO A 53 -7.89 6.12 18.42
C PRO A 53 -7.00 5.50 19.52
N SER A 54 -7.57 5.06 20.63
CA SER A 54 -6.86 4.37 21.72
C SER A 54 -6.28 3.01 21.31
N ASN A 55 -6.80 2.40 20.24
CA ASN A 55 -6.35 1.08 19.78
C ASN A 55 -4.92 1.07 19.24
N ILE A 56 -4.29 2.24 19.03
CA ILE A 56 -2.86 2.30 18.71
C ILE A 56 -1.97 1.81 19.85
N ASN A 57 -2.42 1.96 21.10
CA ASN A 57 -1.67 1.52 22.29
C ASN A 57 -1.88 0.03 22.58
N ILE A 58 -2.82 -0.60 21.87
CA ILE A 58 -3.11 -2.02 21.98
C ILE A 58 -2.29 -2.70 20.88
N GLY A 59 -1.22 -3.40 21.27
CA GLY A 59 -0.34 -4.09 20.32
C GLY A 59 -1.07 -5.07 19.38
N ASN A 60 -2.26 -5.53 19.79
CA ASN A 60 -3.14 -6.42 19.04
C ASN A 60 -4.52 -5.76 18.83
N SER A 61 -4.60 -4.70 18.04
CA SER A 61 -5.89 -4.14 17.63
C SER A 61 -6.64 -5.12 16.73
N ASP A 62 -7.92 -5.35 17.02
CA ASP A 62 -8.79 -6.26 16.25
C ASP A 62 -9.08 -5.76 14.82
N CYS A 63 -8.78 -4.49 14.53
CA CYS A 63 -9.02 -3.89 13.22
C CYS A 63 -7.77 -3.85 12.34
N ILE A 64 -6.65 -3.38 12.91
CA ILE A 64 -5.42 -3.11 12.18
C ILE A 64 -4.20 -3.55 12.96
N GLN A 65 -3.30 -4.26 12.30
CA GLN A 65 -1.95 -4.50 12.80
C GLN A 65 -0.92 -3.86 11.88
N HIS A 66 0.23 -3.50 12.44
CA HIS A 66 1.35 -2.96 11.67
C HIS A 66 2.53 -3.94 11.66
N TYR A 67 3.21 -3.98 10.52
CA TYR A 67 4.46 -4.69 10.31
C TYR A 67 5.62 -3.72 10.18
N HIS A 68 6.78 -4.12 10.70
CA HIS A 68 8.05 -3.48 10.39
C HIS A 68 9.18 -4.51 10.15
N SER A 69 10.25 -4.09 9.45
CA SER A 69 11.41 -4.96 9.19
C SER A 69 12.20 -5.32 10.46
N ILE A 70 12.07 -4.53 11.54
CA ILE A 70 12.68 -4.77 12.87
C ILE A 70 11.86 -5.77 13.71
N THR A 71 10.61 -6.07 13.32
CA THR A 71 9.79 -7.09 14.00
C THR A 71 10.52 -8.45 13.97
N VAL A 72 10.49 -9.21 15.06
CA VAL A 72 11.15 -10.52 15.12
C VAL A 72 10.48 -11.45 14.11
N GLU A 73 11.26 -12.25 13.39
CA GLU A 73 10.76 -13.09 12.30
C GLU A 73 9.58 -13.99 12.69
N LYS A 74 9.59 -14.50 13.93
CA LYS A 74 8.48 -15.31 14.48
C LYS A 74 7.16 -14.53 14.53
N ASP A 75 7.21 -13.26 14.94
CA ASP A 75 6.02 -12.41 15.06
C ASP A 75 5.48 -12.07 13.67
N LYS A 76 6.36 -11.90 12.67
CA LYS A 76 5.96 -11.69 11.27
C LYS A 76 5.16 -12.87 10.73
N VAL A 77 5.66 -14.08 10.94
CA VAL A 77 4.99 -15.32 10.49
C VAL A 77 3.64 -15.48 11.19
N GLN A 78 3.60 -15.22 12.51
CA GLN A 78 2.36 -15.31 13.27
C GLN A 78 1.33 -14.29 12.78
N GLN A 79 1.69 -13.01 12.64
CA GLN A 79 0.76 -11.98 12.16
C GLN A 79 0.30 -12.22 10.72
N ALA A 80 1.19 -12.69 9.83
CA ALA A 80 0.81 -13.03 8.46
C ALA A 80 -0.20 -14.20 8.42
N LYS A 81 -0.06 -15.15 9.34
CA LYS A 81 -1.02 -16.24 9.55
C LYS A 81 -2.34 -15.72 10.11
N GLU A 82 -2.30 -14.90 11.14
CA GLU A 82 -3.50 -14.32 11.78
C GLU A 82 -4.30 -13.43 10.83
N TYR A 83 -3.63 -12.69 9.96
CA TYR A 83 -4.24 -11.95 8.87
C TYR A 83 -4.93 -12.89 7.87
N GLY A 84 -4.25 -13.96 7.45
CA GLY A 84 -4.82 -14.97 6.55
C GLY A 84 -6.03 -15.72 7.16
N GLU A 85 -6.05 -15.87 8.48
CA GLU A 85 -7.17 -16.41 9.26
C GLU A 85 -8.31 -15.40 9.48
N GLY A 86 -8.11 -14.13 9.11
CA GLY A 86 -9.10 -13.06 9.27
C GLY A 86 -9.28 -12.57 10.71
N LYS A 87 -8.28 -12.73 11.59
CA LYS A 87 -8.34 -12.21 12.96
C LYS A 87 -8.39 -10.68 13.03
N PHE A 88 -7.87 -10.02 12.00
CA PHE A 88 -7.96 -8.59 11.80
C PHE A 88 -8.00 -8.30 10.30
N SER A 89 -8.60 -7.19 9.93
CA SER A 89 -8.96 -6.93 8.52
C SER A 89 -7.98 -6.03 7.79
N ILE A 90 -7.13 -5.28 8.50
CA ILE A 90 -6.19 -4.32 7.88
C ILE A 90 -4.76 -4.60 8.30
N LEU A 91 -3.85 -4.69 7.33
CA LEU A 91 -2.43 -4.85 7.56
C LEU A 91 -1.65 -3.65 7.02
N SER A 92 -1.01 -2.88 7.90
CA SER A 92 -0.11 -1.77 7.51
C SER A 92 1.33 -2.26 7.46
N CYS A 93 2.00 -2.19 6.31
CA CYS A 93 3.33 -2.80 6.17
C CYS A 93 4.26 -2.08 5.20
N SER A 94 5.55 -2.35 5.35
CA SER A 94 6.55 -1.99 4.34
C SER A 94 6.56 -2.98 3.17
N PRO A 95 6.99 -2.59 1.96
CA PRO A 95 7.15 -3.52 0.83
C PRO A 95 8.02 -4.74 1.11
N ALA A 96 8.91 -4.68 2.11
CA ALA A 96 9.74 -5.79 2.56
C ALA A 96 8.96 -6.92 3.25
N LEU A 97 7.64 -6.78 3.44
CA LEU A 97 6.81 -7.87 3.92
C LEU A 97 6.46 -8.82 2.77
N GLU A 98 7.14 -9.95 2.76
CA GLU A 98 6.73 -11.11 1.99
C GLU A 98 5.46 -11.68 2.63
N LEU A 99 4.34 -11.48 1.95
CA LEU A 99 3.09 -12.12 2.32
C LEU A 99 3.16 -13.54 1.76
N GLY A 100 3.06 -14.55 2.63
CA GLY A 100 3.09 -15.96 2.22
C GLY A 100 1.92 -16.32 1.29
N GLN A 101 2.02 -17.49 0.64
CA GLN A 101 1.06 -17.95 -0.39
C GLN A 101 -0.38 -18.17 0.10
N ASN A 102 -0.64 -18.18 1.41
CA ASN A 102 -1.96 -18.46 1.98
C ASN A 102 -2.87 -17.22 2.13
N GLN A 103 -2.52 -16.08 1.55
CA GLN A 103 -3.26 -14.83 1.69
C GLN A 103 -4.21 -14.55 0.52
N ASN A 104 -5.00 -15.55 0.13
CA ASN A 104 -5.85 -15.46 -1.06
C ASN A 104 -7.00 -14.44 -0.95
N GLN A 105 -7.26 -13.89 0.23
CA GLN A 105 -8.44 -13.08 0.51
C GLN A 105 -8.22 -11.56 0.41
N VAL A 106 -7.02 -11.06 0.06
CA VAL A 106 -6.79 -9.61 -0.03
C VAL A 106 -7.68 -9.01 -1.12
N LYS A 107 -8.61 -8.13 -0.72
CA LYS A 107 -9.56 -7.47 -1.63
C LYS A 107 -9.10 -6.08 -2.04
N LEU A 108 -8.37 -5.40 -1.16
CA LEU A 108 -7.93 -4.04 -1.40
C LEU A 108 -6.46 -3.88 -1.05
N ILE A 109 -5.71 -3.32 -1.98
CA ILE A 109 -4.33 -2.90 -1.74
C ILE A 109 -4.26 -1.39 -1.86
N VAL A 110 -3.74 -0.76 -0.82
CA VAL A 110 -3.50 0.67 -0.79
C VAL A 110 -2.00 0.90 -0.81
N ILE A 111 -1.52 1.71 -1.75
CA ILE A 111 -0.10 2.09 -1.83
C ILE A 111 0.02 3.56 -1.49
N MET A 112 0.72 3.83 -0.38
CA MET A 112 0.96 5.17 0.14
C MET A 112 2.25 5.73 -0.45
N GLY A 113 2.11 6.78 -1.27
CA GLY A 113 3.20 7.49 -1.92
C GLY A 113 3.68 6.85 -3.22
N ALA A 114 4.71 7.47 -3.81
CA ALA A 114 5.32 6.97 -5.04
C ALA A 114 6.19 5.75 -4.76
N MET A 115 6.04 4.71 -5.59
CA MET A 115 6.72 3.42 -5.46
C MET A 115 7.31 2.99 -6.79
N ASP A 116 8.39 2.20 -6.73
CA ASP A 116 8.96 1.55 -7.90
C ASP A 116 7.88 0.71 -8.63
N PRO A 117 7.77 0.80 -9.97
CA PRO A 117 6.69 0.11 -10.69
C PRO A 117 6.79 -1.42 -10.63
N SER A 118 8.00 -1.97 -10.50
CA SER A 118 8.21 -3.43 -10.40
C SER A 118 7.74 -3.94 -9.05
N ILE A 119 8.10 -3.24 -7.97
CA ILE A 119 7.63 -3.54 -6.61
C ILE A 119 6.10 -3.34 -6.56
N SER A 120 5.61 -2.19 -7.02
CA SER A 120 4.17 -1.89 -7.07
C SER A 120 3.38 -2.96 -7.81
N TYR A 121 3.89 -3.47 -8.94
CA TYR A 121 3.27 -4.57 -9.68
C TYR A 121 3.18 -5.85 -8.84
N GLN A 122 4.29 -6.25 -8.22
CA GLN A 122 4.33 -7.45 -7.35
C GLN A 122 3.36 -7.34 -6.17
N LEU A 123 3.30 -6.17 -5.53
CA LEU A 123 2.37 -5.93 -4.43
C LEU A 123 0.93 -5.96 -4.93
N SER A 124 0.63 -5.27 -6.03
CA SER A 124 -0.71 -5.23 -6.62
C SER A 124 -1.24 -6.61 -7.03
N GLY A 125 -0.36 -7.52 -7.43
CA GLY A 125 -0.71 -8.88 -7.82
C GLY A 125 -1.23 -9.77 -6.69
N LYS A 126 -1.18 -9.30 -5.44
CA LYS A 126 -1.73 -10.01 -4.28
C LYS A 126 -3.24 -9.78 -4.10
N ALA A 127 -3.80 -8.74 -4.72
CA ALA A 127 -5.23 -8.47 -4.64
C ALA A 127 -6.02 -9.43 -5.56
N GLY A 128 -7.08 -10.04 -5.04
CA GLY A 128 -7.96 -10.91 -5.84
C GLY A 128 -7.36 -12.27 -6.22
N CYS A 129 -6.39 -12.78 -5.45
CA CYS A 129 -5.80 -14.10 -5.68
C CYS A 129 -6.82 -15.25 -5.54
N ASP A 130 -7.94 -15.04 -4.85
CA ASP A 130 -9.06 -15.98 -4.78
C ASP A 130 -9.97 -16.01 -6.02
N GLY A 131 -9.60 -15.32 -7.10
CA GLY A 131 -10.36 -15.29 -8.35
C GLY A 131 -11.50 -14.27 -8.36
N HIS A 132 -11.71 -13.56 -7.25
CA HIS A 132 -12.62 -12.42 -7.21
C HIS A 132 -11.91 -11.11 -7.57
N SER A 133 -12.70 -10.08 -7.87
CA SER A 133 -12.15 -8.75 -8.16
C SER A 133 -11.38 -8.18 -6.98
N GLY A 134 -10.11 -7.84 -7.21
CA GLY A 134 -9.28 -7.02 -6.31
C GLY A 134 -9.24 -5.57 -6.78
N LEU A 135 -9.10 -4.64 -5.83
CA LEU A 135 -8.91 -3.21 -6.10
C LEU A 135 -7.55 -2.75 -5.59
N ILE A 136 -6.90 -1.89 -6.37
CA ILE A 136 -5.64 -1.26 -5.98
C ILE A 136 -5.80 0.26 -6.05
N VAL A 137 -5.48 0.93 -4.95
CA VAL A 137 -5.61 2.39 -4.80
C VAL A 137 -4.25 2.99 -4.50
N TYR A 138 -3.89 4.03 -5.25
CA TYR A 138 -2.65 4.77 -5.08
C TYR A 138 -2.96 6.14 -4.44
N PHE A 139 -2.44 6.38 -3.24
CA PHE A 139 -2.44 7.72 -2.65
C PHE A 139 -1.11 8.39 -2.92
N VAL A 140 -1.05 9.22 -3.95
CA VAL A 140 0.21 9.85 -4.39
C VAL A 140 0.05 11.35 -4.52
N ARG A 141 1.07 12.09 -4.04
CA ARG A 141 1.13 13.54 -4.20
C ARG A 141 1.15 13.94 -5.66
N CYS A 142 0.35 14.96 -5.99
CA CYS A 142 0.48 15.66 -7.27
C CYS A 142 1.81 16.41 -7.40
N LYS A 143 2.32 17.01 -6.31
CA LYS A 143 3.57 17.79 -6.31
C LYS A 143 4.51 17.39 -5.18
N MET A 144 5.62 16.70 -5.49
CA MET A 144 6.62 16.27 -4.51
C MET A 144 7.78 17.28 -4.43
N PRO A 145 8.18 17.72 -3.21
CA PRO A 145 9.39 18.53 -3.04
C PRO A 145 10.63 17.76 -3.54
N LYS A 146 11.54 18.44 -4.23
CA LYS A 146 12.79 17.86 -4.74
C LYS A 146 12.59 16.65 -5.67
N SER A 147 11.47 16.60 -6.40
CA SER A 147 11.20 15.58 -7.41
C SER A 147 10.58 16.23 -8.65
N PRO A 148 10.75 15.64 -9.85
CA PRO A 148 10.08 16.10 -11.06
C PRO A 148 8.56 16.10 -10.85
N ASN A 149 7.85 17.15 -11.26
CA ASN A 149 6.39 17.30 -11.09
C ASN A 149 5.61 17.33 -12.40
N ASN A 150 6.30 17.36 -13.54
CA ASN A 150 5.74 17.19 -14.86
C ASN A 150 6.66 16.28 -15.70
N ALA A 151 6.12 15.73 -16.78
CA ALA A 151 6.87 14.82 -17.65
C ALA A 151 8.07 15.50 -18.33
N SER A 152 7.98 16.80 -18.63
CA SER A 152 9.06 17.57 -19.26
C SER A 152 10.29 17.76 -18.37
N GLU A 153 10.15 17.69 -17.05
CA GLU A 153 11.27 17.76 -16.10
C GLU A 153 12.10 16.47 -16.05
N ILE A 154 11.63 15.38 -16.68
CA ILE A 154 12.34 14.10 -16.71
C ILE A 154 13.20 14.06 -17.97
N VAL A 155 14.44 14.53 -17.83
CA VAL A 155 15.40 14.65 -18.94
C VAL A 155 16.47 13.57 -18.81
N THR A 156 16.16 12.33 -19.19
CA THR A 156 17.18 11.26 -19.16
C THR A 156 16.96 10.21 -20.24
N THR A 157 18.03 9.86 -20.96
CA THR A 157 18.07 8.76 -21.94
C THR A 157 18.20 7.38 -21.28
N LEU A 158 18.79 7.32 -20.08
CA LEU A 158 18.91 6.13 -19.26
C LEU A 158 18.23 6.36 -17.90
N MET A 159 17.14 5.65 -17.62
CA MET A 159 16.34 5.91 -16.42
C MET A 159 16.86 5.13 -15.21
N THR A 160 17.14 5.83 -14.10
CA THR A 160 17.37 5.19 -12.80
C THR A 160 16.05 4.64 -12.22
N ASN A 161 16.10 3.78 -11.19
CA ASN A 161 14.90 3.32 -10.49
C ASN A 161 14.06 4.48 -9.93
N GLN A 162 14.73 5.56 -9.51
CA GLN A 162 14.05 6.77 -9.01
C GLN A 162 13.32 7.51 -10.15
N ASP A 163 13.93 7.61 -11.33
CA ASP A 163 13.29 8.21 -12.51
C ASP A 163 12.08 7.37 -12.97
N GLN A 164 12.19 6.04 -12.91
CA GLN A 164 11.08 5.14 -13.24
C GLN A 164 9.89 5.34 -12.30
N MET A 165 10.14 5.47 -10.99
CA MET A 165 9.12 5.81 -10.00
C MET A 165 8.47 7.18 -10.30
N HIS A 166 9.26 8.19 -10.70
CA HIS A 166 8.73 9.51 -11.04
C HIS A 166 7.88 9.48 -12.32
N VAL A 167 8.33 8.79 -13.37
CA VAL A 167 7.56 8.60 -14.61
C VAL A 167 6.27 7.84 -14.34
N PHE A 168 6.33 6.77 -13.56
CA PHE A 168 5.13 5.98 -13.24
C PHE A 168 4.10 6.78 -12.44
N ARG A 169 4.54 7.62 -11.51
CA ARG A 169 3.65 8.55 -10.80
C ARG A 169 2.98 9.55 -11.74
N LEU A 170 3.73 10.09 -12.70
CA LEU A 170 3.27 11.16 -13.59
C LEU A 170 2.60 10.63 -14.86
N THR A 171 2.52 9.31 -15.04
CA THR A 171 2.03 8.70 -16.26
C THR A 171 0.57 9.06 -16.49
N SER A 172 0.27 9.54 -17.69
CA SER A 172 -1.11 9.69 -18.18
C SER A 172 -1.65 8.42 -18.83
N CYS A 173 -0.81 7.38 -18.96
CA CYS A 173 -1.17 6.12 -19.57
C CYS A 173 -1.96 5.23 -18.61
N CYS A 174 -2.70 4.27 -19.16
CA CYS A 174 -3.28 3.18 -18.39
C CYS A 174 -2.21 2.45 -17.57
N LEU A 175 -2.43 2.25 -16.27
CA LEU A 175 -1.47 1.58 -15.39
C LEU A 175 -1.11 0.17 -15.86
N ARG A 176 -2.04 -0.56 -16.49
CA ARG A 176 -1.75 -1.87 -17.10
C ARG A 176 -0.70 -1.78 -18.20
N VAL A 177 -0.78 -0.75 -19.04
CA VAL A 177 0.21 -0.50 -20.09
C VAL A 177 1.54 -0.08 -19.48
N ALA A 178 1.51 0.81 -18.48
CA ALA A 178 2.71 1.24 -17.77
C ALA A 178 3.46 0.06 -17.14
N TYR A 179 2.75 -0.88 -16.49
CA TYR A 179 3.34 -2.10 -15.96
C TYR A 179 3.90 -3.01 -17.06
N ALA A 180 3.15 -3.25 -18.13
CA ALA A 180 3.61 -4.11 -19.22
C ALA A 180 4.93 -3.60 -19.84
N VAL A 181 5.02 -2.29 -20.09
CA VAL A 181 6.26 -1.66 -20.60
C VAL A 181 7.41 -1.81 -19.61
N ASN A 182 7.15 -1.62 -18.32
CA ASN A 182 8.16 -1.77 -17.28
C ASN A 182 8.70 -3.21 -17.21
N THR A 183 7.82 -4.21 -17.22
CA THR A 183 8.20 -5.63 -17.22
C THR A 183 9.01 -6.02 -18.46
N LEU A 184 8.65 -5.51 -19.64
CA LEU A 184 9.39 -5.77 -20.88
C LEU A 184 10.80 -5.17 -20.88
N LYS A 185 10.98 -3.99 -20.27
CA LYS A 185 12.32 -3.39 -20.10
C LYS A 185 13.21 -4.26 -19.20
N ASN A 186 12.67 -4.76 -18.08
CA ASN A 186 13.43 -5.59 -17.14
C ASN A 186 13.85 -6.94 -17.75
N LYS A 187 13.09 -7.48 -18.71
CA LYS A 187 13.47 -8.71 -19.43
C LYS A 187 14.59 -8.54 -20.46
N LYS A 188 14.84 -7.32 -20.95
CA LYS A 188 15.88 -7.03 -21.94
C LYS A 188 17.25 -6.70 -21.32
N GLY A 189 17.31 -6.55 -19.99
CA GLY A 189 18.53 -6.23 -19.24
C GLY A 189 19.17 -7.43 -18.53
N ASN A 190 18.63 -8.64 -18.71
CA ASN A 190 19.22 -9.91 -18.26
C ASN A 190 19.70 -10.72 -19.46
#